data_AF-A0A1X2FBD5-F1
#
_entry.id   AF-A0A1X2FBD5-F1
#
_cell.length_a   1.000
_cell.length_b   1.000
_cell.length_c   1.000
_cell.angle_alpha   90.00
_cell.angle_beta   90.00
_cell.angle_gamma   90.00
#
_symmetry.space_group_name_H-M   'P 1'
#
loop_
_entity.id
_entity.type
_entity.pdbx_description
1 polymer ?
#
loop_
_entity_poly.entity_id
_entity_poly.type
_entity_poly.pdbx_seq_one_letter_code
_entity_poly.pdbx_strand_id
1 'polypeptide(L)' 'MDAASEVEPSTALRLLRLLKVDGESVTRQQSAISGWLLDHTPTAALRCSLRANGYGLLLPRLPK' A
#
# COMPACT_ATOMS: atom_id res chain seq x y z
N MET A 1 -20.77 -16.16 -8.68
CA MET A 1 -19.79 -15.76 -7.65
C MET A 1 -19.30 -14.39 -8.06
N ASP A 2 -20.09 -13.41 -7.67
CA ASP A 2 -20.05 -12.04 -8.18
C ASP A 2 -18.82 -11.28 -7.71
N ALA A 3 -18.26 -10.54 -8.66
CA ALA A 3 -17.27 -9.49 -8.56
C ALA A 3 -16.73 -9.22 -7.15
N ALA A 4 -15.52 -9.71 -6.88
CA ALA A 4 -14.61 -8.97 -6.00
C ALA A 4 -14.38 -7.63 -6.69
N SER A 5 -15.24 -6.63 -6.41
CA SER A 5 -14.90 -5.24 -6.68
C SER A 5 -13.48 -5.06 -6.20
N GLU A 6 -12.58 -4.59 -7.06
CA GLU A 6 -11.22 -4.21 -6.71
C GLU A 6 -11.31 -3.12 -5.64
N VAL A 7 -11.45 -3.52 -4.38
CA VAL A 7 -11.50 -2.59 -3.26
C VAL A 7 -10.08 -2.12 -3.08
N GLU A 8 -9.77 -0.99 -3.71
CA GLU A 8 -8.49 -0.30 -3.52
C GLU A 8 -8.19 -0.27 -2.01
N PRO A 9 -7.00 -0.72 -1.60
CA PRO A 9 -6.70 -0.83 -0.19
C PRO A 9 -6.71 0.56 0.44
N SER A 10 -7.55 0.77 1.44
CA SER A 10 -7.64 2.06 2.15
C SER A 10 -6.69 2.17 3.36
N THR A 11 -6.03 1.06 3.73
CA THR A 11 -5.09 1.00 4.87
C THR A 11 -3.85 0.20 4.53
N ALA A 12 -2.74 0.47 5.23
CA ALA A 12 -1.48 -0.25 5.07
C ALA A 12 -1.66 -1.77 5.31
N LEU A 13 -2.39 -2.17 6.35
CA LEU A 13 -2.66 -3.59 6.63
C LEU A 13 -3.46 -4.28 5.51
N ARG A 14 -4.44 -3.59 4.92
CA ARG A 14 -5.18 -4.13 3.76
C ARG A 14 -4.27 -4.31 2.56
N LEU A 15 -3.39 -3.33 2.30
CA LEU A 15 -2.39 -3.44 1.23
C LEU A 15 -1.43 -4.61 1.48
N LEU A 16 -0.89 -4.75 2.69
CA LEU A 16 0.04 -5.83 3.04
C LEU A 16 -0.60 -7.22 2.86
N ARG A 17 -1.87 -7.37 3.25
CA ARG A 17 -2.64 -8.62 3.03
C ARG A 17 -2.91 -8.89 1.57
N LEU A 18 -3.25 -7.85 0.79
CA LEU A 18 -3.44 -7.95 -0.66
C LEU A 18 -2.14 -8.45 -1.33
N LEU A 19 -0.99 -7.94 -0.87
CA LEU A 19 0.34 -8.31 -1.32
C LEU A 19 0.86 -9.62 -0.70
N LYS A 20 0.11 -10.23 0.24
CA LYS A 20 0.49 -11.44 0.99
C LYS A 20 1.83 -11.34 1.72
N VAL A 21 2.13 -10.17 2.28
CA VAL A 21 3.37 -9.88 3.03
C VAL A 21 3.13 -9.35 4.44
N ASP A 22 1.91 -9.44 4.98
CA ASP A 22 1.58 -8.90 6.30
C ASP A 22 2.32 -9.57 7.47
N GLY A 23 2.74 -10.82 7.30
CA GLY A 23 3.61 -11.54 8.24
C GLY A 23 5.11 -11.48 7.93
N GLU A 24 5.51 -10.80 6.86
CA GLU A 24 6.91 -10.78 6.39
C GLU A 24 7.74 -9.69 7.08
N SER A 25 9.05 -9.74 6.91
CA SER A 25 9.96 -8.71 7.42
C SER A 25 9.64 -7.33 6.83
N VAL A 26 9.93 -6.26 7.59
CA VAL A 26 9.69 -4.87 7.15
C VAL A 26 10.36 -4.58 5.80
N THR A 27 11.55 -5.12 5.54
CA THR A 27 12.25 -4.97 4.26
C THR A 27 11.47 -5.59 3.10
N ARG A 28 10.90 -6.80 3.29
CA ARG A 28 10.02 -7.44 2.31
C ARG A 28 8.73 -6.65 2.09
N GLN A 29 8.12 -6.16 3.17
CA GLN A 29 6.94 -5.31 3.12
C GLN A 29 7.21 -4.01 2.33
N GLN A 30 8.32 -3.33 2.60
CA GLN A 30 8.71 -2.11 1.89
C GLN A 30 8.94 -2.35 0.39
N SER A 31 9.63 -3.43 0.04
CA SER A 31 9.87 -3.80 -1.37
C SER A 31 8.57 -4.07 -2.11
N ALA A 32 7.63 -4.81 -1.49
CA ALA A 32 6.33 -5.11 -2.07
C ALA A 32 5.45 -3.85 -2.23
N ILE A 33 5.38 -3.00 -1.20
CA ILE A 33 4.64 -1.72 -1.27
C ILE A 33 5.22 -0.83 -2.37
N SER A 34 6.56 -0.74 -2.46
CA SER A 34 7.22 0.07 -3.48
C SER A 34 6.89 -0.42 -4.88
N GLY A 35 6.94 -1.74 -5.11
CA GLY A 35 6.54 -2.34 -6.39
C GLY A 35 5.08 -2.04 -6.75
N TRP A 36 4.17 -2.18 -5.79
CA TRP A 36 2.75 -1.87 -6.02
C TRP A 36 2.51 -0.41 -6.39
N LEU A 37 3.23 0.53 -5.75
CA LEU A 37 3.14 1.97 -6.01
C LEU A 37 3.68 2.40 -7.38
N LEU A 38 4.39 1.54 -8.11
CA LEU A 38 4.81 1.83 -9.48
C LEU A 38 3.63 1.80 -10.46
N ASP A 39 2.70 0.88 -10.23
CA ASP A 39 1.56 0.63 -11.13
C ASP A 39 0.24 1.23 -10.60
N HIS A 40 0.22 1.69 -9.34
CA HIS A 40 -1.01 2.13 -8.67
C HIS A 40 -0.83 3.49 -7.97
N THR A 41 -1.86 4.33 -8.08
CA THR A 41 -1.93 5.58 -7.31
C THR A 41 -2.65 5.33 -5.99
N PRO A 42 -1.99 5.51 -4.82
CA PRO A 42 -2.64 5.28 -3.54
C PRO A 42 -3.69 6.36 -3.25
N THR A 43 -4.88 5.94 -2.79
CA THR A 43 -5.93 6.84 -2.30
C THR A 43 -5.43 7.71 -1.15
N ALA A 44 -6.08 8.85 -0.90
CA ALA A 44 -5.73 9.72 0.23
C ALA A 44 -5.72 8.98 1.58
N ALA A 45 -6.69 8.09 1.80
CA ALA A 45 -6.77 7.24 2.98
C ALA A 45 -5.56 6.32 3.10
N LEU A 46 -5.19 5.64 2.01
CA LEU A 46 -4.02 4.77 1.98
C LEU A 46 -2.73 5.55 2.23
N ARG A 47 -2.57 6.74 1.63
CA ARG A 47 -1.40 7.61 1.86
C ARG A 47 -1.27 8.00 3.34
N CYS A 48 -2.37 8.40 3.97
CA CYS A 48 -2.40 8.71 5.40
C CYS A 48 -2.02 7.48 6.25
N SER A 49 -2.59 6.32 5.93
CA SER A 49 -2.29 5.08 6.64
C SER A 49 -0.82 4.66 6.47
N LEU A 50 -0.25 4.73 5.26
CA LEU A 50 1.15 4.41 5.00
C LEU A 50 2.09 5.35 5.79
N ARG A 51 1.80 6.65 5.85
CA ARG A 51 2.57 7.59 6.68
C ARG A 51 2.52 7.23 8.17
N ALA A 52 1.33 6.93 8.69
CA ALA A 52 1.15 6.57 10.10
C ALA A 52 1.82 5.25 10.49
N ASN A 53 2.06 4.35 9.52
CA ASN A 53 2.68 3.04 9.75
C ASN A 53 4.16 2.98 9.33
N GLY A 54 4.83 4.13 9.12
CA GLY A 54 6.27 4.17 8.82
C GLY A 54 6.65 3.96 7.35
N TYR A 55 5.67 3.84 6.45
CA TYR A 55 5.87 3.69 5.00
C TYR A 55 5.81 5.01 4.23
N GLY A 56 5.77 6.15 4.94
CA GLY A 56 5.59 7.47 4.33
C GLY A 56 6.65 7.87 3.31
N LEU A 57 7.89 7.38 3.47
CA LEU A 57 9.01 7.63 2.55
C LEU A 57 8.86 6.92 1.19
N LEU A 58 8.01 5.89 1.11
CA LEU A 58 7.77 5.15 -0.14
C LEU A 58 6.80 5.88 -1.06
N LEU A 59 6.05 6.86 -0.53
CA LEU A 59 5.04 7.56 -1.31
C LEU A 59 5.72 8.48 -2.33
N PRO A 60 5.30 8.44 -3.61
CA PRO A 60 5.78 9.39 -4.60
C PRO A 60 5.45 10.81 -4.12
N ARG A 61 6.41 11.73 -4.27
CA ARG A 61 6.17 13.15 -4.03
C ARG A 61 5.05 13.57 -4.96
N LEU A 62 3.97 14.12 -4.42
CA LEU A 62 2.90 14.67 -5.25
C LEU A 62 3.52 15.71 -6.18
N PRO A 63 3.19 15.72 -7.48
CA PRO A 63 3.44 16.91 -8.28
C PRO A 63 2.71 18.08 -7.61
N LYS A 64 3.43 19.19 -7.47
CA LYS A 64 2.98 20.41 -6.82
C LYS A 64 2.02 21.18 -7.72
#